data_AF-A0A2P6TCX4-F1
#
_entry.id   AF-A0A2P6TCX4-F1
#
_cell.length_a   1.000
_cell.length_b   1.000
_cell.length_c   1.000
_cell.angle_alpha   90.00
_cell.angle_beta   90.00
_cell.angle_gamma   90.00
#
_symmetry.space_group_name_H-M   'P 1'
#
loop_
_entity.id
_entity.type
_entity.pdbx_description
1 polymer ?
#
loop_
_entity_poly.entity_id
_entity_poly.type
_entity_poly.pdbx_seq_one_letter_code
_entity_poly.pdbx_strand_id
1 'polypeptide(L)'
;MSAVDQLKNLTQKAPAQAGHKDKLAATKKQEKEVHDALKQVQREKKEQKEREEADKRALLKEERMTHDTKRAHADERHLRKREEHKETGQMCEHGVWRCRICFPHESK
;
A
#
# COMPACT_ATOMS: atom_id res chain seq x y z
N MET A 1 -10.13 -12.37 -15.00
CA MET A 1 -11.52 -12.17 -14.56
C MET A 1 -11.52 -11.13 -13.46
N SER A 2 -12.35 -10.08 -13.54
CA SER A 2 -12.43 -9.05 -12.50
C SER A 2 -13.04 -9.63 -11.22
N ALA A 3 -12.63 -9.14 -10.06
CA ALA A 3 -13.21 -9.55 -8.77
C ALA A 3 -14.73 -9.29 -8.70
N VAL A 4 -15.23 -8.34 -9.50
CA VAL A 4 -16.66 -8.07 -9.67
C VAL A 4 -17.37 -9.19 -10.47
N ASP A 5 -16.68 -9.79 -11.45
CA ASP A 5 -17.23 -10.90 -12.24
C ASP A 5 -17.28 -12.20 -11.45
N GLN A 6 -16.35 -12.39 -10.50
CA GLN A 6 -16.36 -13.52 -9.57
C GLN A 6 -17.54 -13.44 -8.60
N LEU A 7 -17.86 -12.26 -8.07
CA LEU A 7 -19.02 -12.04 -7.20
C LEU A 7 -20.36 -12.34 -7.88
N LYS A 8 -20.51 -11.96 -9.16
CA LYS A 8 -21.72 -12.26 -9.95
C LYS A 8 -21.91 -13.76 -10.19
N ASN A 9 -20.81 -14.50 -10.41
CA ASN A 9 -20.88 -15.95 -10.60
C ASN A 9 -21.19 -16.71 -9.31
N LEU A 10 -20.70 -16.24 -8.16
CA LEU A 10 -20.97 -16.85 -6.85
C LEU A 10 -22.43 -16.69 -6.42
N THR A 11 -23.06 -15.55 -6.73
CA THR A 11 -24.47 -15.27 -6.38
C THR A 11 -25.48 -16.03 -7.24
N GLN A 12 -25.10 -16.51 -8.43
CA GLN A 12 -25.99 -17.23 -9.34
C GLN A 12 -26.00 -18.76 -9.14
N LYS A 13 -25.04 -19.32 -8.40
CA LYS A 13 -24.96 -20.76 -8.13
C LYS A 13 -25.87 -21.16 -6.96
N ALA A 14 -27.19 -21.12 -7.11
CA ALA A 14 -28.08 -21.72 -6.10
C ALA A 14 -28.13 -23.27 -6.25
N PRO A 15 -27.97 -24.07 -5.18
CA PRO A 15 -28.04 -25.52 -5.26
C PRO A 15 -29.51 -25.99 -5.39
N ALA A 16 -29.93 -26.34 -6.61
CA ALA A 16 -31.32 -26.67 -6.90
C ALA A 16 -31.83 -27.99 -6.29
N GLN A 17 -30.95 -28.92 -5.86
CA GLN A 17 -31.38 -30.30 -5.53
C GLN A 17 -30.54 -31.00 -4.44
N ALA A 18 -30.44 -30.45 -3.23
CA ALA A 18 -29.82 -31.14 -2.09
C ALA A 18 -30.80 -31.34 -0.90
N GLY A 19 -30.59 -32.38 -0.09
CA GLY A 19 -31.37 -32.63 1.13
C GLY A 19 -31.24 -31.49 2.15
N HIS A 20 -32.22 -31.30 3.03
CA HIS A 20 -32.31 -30.14 3.93
C HIS A 20 -31.05 -29.88 4.77
N LYS A 21 -30.32 -30.92 5.21
CA LYS A 21 -29.07 -30.76 5.97
C LYS A 21 -27.88 -30.33 5.10
N ASP A 22 -27.83 -30.80 3.86
CA ASP A 22 -26.79 -30.42 2.89
C ASP A 22 -27.00 -29.01 2.34
N LYS A 23 -28.25 -28.55 2.24
CA LYS A 23 -28.59 -27.17 1.87
C LYS A 23 -27.99 -26.16 2.83
N LEU A 24 -28.08 -26.40 4.14
CA LEU A 24 -27.57 -25.46 5.14
C LEU A 24 -26.03 -25.39 5.18
N ALA A 25 -25.36 -26.51 4.91
CA ALA A 25 -23.90 -26.54 4.78
C ALA A 25 -23.43 -25.87 3.47
N ALA A 26 -24.19 -26.05 2.38
CA ALA A 26 -23.92 -25.40 1.10
C ALA A 26 -24.13 -23.88 1.17
N THR A 27 -25.21 -23.40 1.80
CA THR A 27 -25.46 -21.96 1.96
C THR A 27 -24.40 -21.29 2.81
N LYS A 28 -23.99 -21.90 3.93
CA LYS A 28 -22.90 -21.36 4.78
C LYS A 28 -21.56 -21.24 4.03
N LYS A 29 -21.25 -22.20 3.16
CA LYS A 29 -20.04 -22.14 2.32
C LYS A 29 -20.14 -20.99 1.32
N GLN A 30 -21.27 -20.83 0.67
CA GLN A 30 -21.51 -19.72 -0.27
C GLN A 30 -21.48 -18.35 0.40
N GLU A 31 -22.11 -18.22 1.57
CA GLU A 31 -22.07 -16.99 2.35
C GLU A 31 -20.64 -16.61 2.73
N LYS A 32 -19.81 -17.59 3.12
CA LYS A 32 -18.40 -17.37 3.43
C LYS A 32 -17.60 -16.97 2.18
N GLU A 33 -17.80 -17.66 1.06
CA GLU A 33 -17.15 -17.34 -0.21
C GLU A 33 -17.51 -15.94 -0.72
N VAL A 34 -18.79 -15.55 -0.63
CA VAL A 34 -19.25 -14.20 -1.00
C VAL A 34 -18.66 -13.15 -0.05
N HIS A 35 -18.65 -13.41 1.26
CA HIS A 35 -18.07 -12.49 2.24
C HIS A 35 -16.57 -12.28 2.01
N ASP A 36 -15.82 -13.36 1.76
CA ASP A 36 -14.39 -13.30 1.51
C ASP A 36 -14.09 -12.58 0.17
N ALA A 37 -14.89 -12.81 -0.87
CA ALA A 37 -14.80 -12.10 -2.14
C ALA A 37 -15.10 -10.59 -1.99
N LEU A 38 -16.12 -10.21 -1.21
CA LEU A 38 -16.41 -8.80 -0.92
C LEU A 38 -15.26 -8.12 -0.17
N LYS A 39 -14.65 -8.82 0.79
CA LYS A 39 -13.49 -8.31 1.54
C LYS A 39 -12.28 -8.10 0.65
N GLN A 40 -12.02 -9.00 -0.31
CA GLN A 40 -10.96 -8.82 -1.30
C GLN A 40 -11.21 -7.60 -2.19
N VAL A 41 -12.42 -7.44 -2.72
CA VAL A 41 -12.78 -6.28 -3.56
C VAL A 41 -12.64 -4.96 -2.81
N GLN A 42 -13.00 -4.92 -1.52
CA GLN A 42 -12.81 -3.72 -0.69
C GLN A 42 -11.33 -3.41 -0.47
N ARG A 43 -10.49 -4.43 -0.24
CA ARG A 43 -9.03 -4.25 -0.11
C ARG A 43 -8.44 -3.74 -1.41
N GLU A 44 -8.75 -4.37 -2.54
CA GLU A 44 -8.28 -3.95 -3.86
C GLU A 44 -8.68 -2.51 -4.17
N LYS A 45 -9.93 -2.13 -3.90
CA LYS A 45 -10.38 -0.73 -4.07
C LYS A 45 -9.65 0.24 -3.16
N LYS A 46 -9.36 -0.15 -1.92
CA LYS A 46 -8.63 0.69 -0.98
C LYS A 46 -7.18 0.87 -1.42
N GLU A 47 -6.52 -0.22 -1.80
CA GLU A 47 -5.14 -0.20 -2.32
C GLU A 47 -5.04 0.62 -3.61
N GLN A 48 -6.01 0.49 -4.53
CA GLN A 48 -6.07 1.32 -5.74
C GLN A 48 -6.22 2.80 -5.39
N LYS A 49 -7.12 3.17 -4.48
CA LYS A 49 -7.26 4.56 -4.02
C LYS A 49 -6.00 5.10 -3.36
N GLU A 50 -5.36 4.31 -2.51
CA GLU A 50 -4.10 4.71 -1.86
C GLU A 50 -2.99 4.94 -2.87
N ARG A 51 -2.89 4.10 -3.91
CA ARG A 51 -1.96 4.31 -5.04
C ARG A 51 -2.28 5.59 -5.80
N GLU A 52 -3.53 5.80 -6.19
CA GLU A 52 -3.94 7.03 -6.88
C GLU A 52 -3.67 8.29 -6.06
N GLU A 53 -3.89 8.26 -4.74
CA GLU A 53 -3.57 9.38 -3.85
C GLU A 53 -2.06 9.60 -3.74
N ALA A 54 -1.27 8.53 -3.67
CA ALA A 54 0.19 8.63 -3.67
C ALA A 54 0.71 9.25 -4.98
N ASP A 55 0.17 8.82 -6.12
CA ASP A 55 0.52 9.33 -7.44
C ASP A 55 0.15 10.82 -7.57
N LYS A 56 -1.05 11.21 -7.12
CA LYS A 56 -1.47 12.62 -7.08
C LYS A 56 -0.55 13.47 -6.20
N ARG A 57 -0.13 12.96 -5.05
CA ARG A 57 0.82 13.66 -4.17
C ARG A 57 2.21 13.77 -4.80
N ALA A 58 2.65 12.76 -5.54
CA ALA A 58 3.91 12.80 -6.27
C ALA A 58 3.88 13.88 -7.36
N LEU A 59 2.81 13.93 -8.16
CA LEU A 59 2.62 14.95 -9.20
C LEU A 59 2.61 16.37 -8.63
N LEU A 60 1.86 16.61 -7.55
CA LEU A 60 1.83 17.93 -6.89
C LEU A 60 3.19 18.34 -6.33
N LYS A 61 4.02 17.38 -5.90
CA LYS A 61 5.37 17.65 -5.45
C LYS A 61 6.27 18.00 -6.63
N GLU A 62 6.18 17.27 -7.73
CA GLU A 62 6.93 17.53 -8.95
C GLU A 62 6.61 18.92 -9.51
N GLU A 63 5.32 19.26 -9.63
CA GLU A 63 4.86 20.60 -10.03
C GLU A 63 5.40 21.69 -9.09
N ARG A 64 5.45 21.45 -7.78
CA ARG A 64 6.03 22.43 -6.85
C ARG A 64 7.53 22.65 -7.08
N MET A 65 8.26 21.59 -7.43
CA MET A 65 9.72 21.64 -7.63
C MET A 65 10.10 22.35 -8.93
N THR A 66 9.19 22.44 -9.92
CA THR A 66 9.44 23.16 -11.18
C THR A 66 9.24 24.67 -11.04
N HIS A 67 8.64 25.14 -9.95
CA HIS A 67 8.43 26.57 -9.68
C HIS A 67 9.50 27.12 -8.73
N ASP A 68 10.10 28.26 -9.09
CA ASP A 68 11.08 28.97 -8.26
C ASP A 68 10.40 29.67 -7.07
N THR A 69 10.12 28.87 -6.04
CA THR A 69 9.53 29.33 -4.78
C THR A 69 10.46 28.98 -3.62
N LYS A 70 10.41 29.77 -2.54
CA LYS A 70 11.17 29.48 -1.30
C LYS A 70 10.95 28.04 -0.79
N ARG A 71 9.77 27.48 -1.03
CA ARG A 71 9.41 26.12 -0.62
C ARG A 71 10.04 25.06 -1.54
N ALA A 72 10.14 25.30 -2.84
CA ALA A 72 10.86 24.42 -3.78
C ALA A 72 12.35 24.30 -3.42
N HIS A 73 13.03 25.42 -3.15
CA HIS A 73 14.44 25.39 -2.71
C HIS A 73 14.64 24.70 -1.34
N ALA A 74 13.67 24.79 -0.44
CA ALA A 74 13.73 24.02 0.81
C ALA A 74 13.61 22.51 0.54
N ASP A 75 12.64 22.11 -0.28
CA ASP A 75 12.41 20.73 -0.67
C ASP A 75 13.61 20.13 -1.43
N GLU A 76 14.24 20.90 -2.31
CA GLU A 76 15.48 20.55 -3.02
C GLU A 76 16.65 20.30 -2.07
N ARG A 77 16.89 21.20 -1.10
CA ARG A 77 17.93 20.99 -0.07
C ARG A 77 17.68 19.74 0.77
N HIS A 78 16.43 19.45 1.09
CA HIS A 78 16.07 18.23 1.83
C HIS A 78 16.27 16.97 0.99
N LEU A 79 15.94 17.01 -0.30
CA LEU A 79 16.20 15.92 -1.24
C LEU A 79 17.70 15.66 -1.38
N ARG A 80 18.49 16.70 -1.62
CA ARG A 80 19.95 16.58 -1.72
C ARG A 80 20.57 16.00 -0.47
N LYS A 81 20.16 16.45 0.74
CA LYS A 81 20.61 15.83 1.99
C LYS A 81 20.23 14.36 2.10
N ARG A 82 19.05 13.95 1.63
CA ARG A 82 18.65 12.53 1.62
C ARG A 82 19.48 11.71 0.64
N GLU A 83 19.84 12.28 -0.51
CA GLU A 83 20.71 11.66 -1.51
C GLU A 83 22.14 11.55 -0.99
N GLU A 84 22.70 12.65 -0.49
CA GLU A 84 23.99 12.68 0.22
C GLU A 84 24.00 11.63 1.33
N HIS A 85 22.91 11.50 2.10
CA HIS A 85 22.77 10.40 3.04
C HIS A 85 22.83 9.07 2.29
N LYS A 86 21.89 8.73 1.40
CA LYS A 86 21.88 7.44 0.67
C LYS A 86 23.24 7.04 0.08
N GLU A 87 23.99 7.99 -0.45
CA GLU A 87 25.31 7.78 -1.05
C GLU A 87 26.42 7.59 0.00
N THR A 88 26.42 8.38 1.08
CA THR A 88 27.46 8.33 2.14
C THR A 88 27.11 7.38 3.29
N GLY A 89 25.97 6.71 3.19
CA GLY A 89 25.28 6.11 4.31
C GLY A 89 25.73 4.75 4.75
N GLN A 90 26.65 4.71 5.72
CA GLN A 90 26.80 3.51 6.54
C GLN A 90 25.66 3.44 7.57
N MET A 91 24.65 2.62 7.28
CA MET A 91 23.74 2.14 8.32
C MET A 91 24.49 1.14 9.19
N CYS A 92 24.38 1.29 10.51
CA CYS A 92 24.87 0.22 11.40
C CYS A 92 23.85 -0.93 11.46
N GLU A 93 24.28 -2.07 12.00
CA GLU A 93 23.43 -3.25 12.22
C GLU A 93 22.24 -2.99 13.14
N HIS A 94 22.29 -1.93 13.96
CA HIS A 94 21.18 -1.49 14.80
C HIS A 94 20.07 -0.77 14.00
N GLY A 95 20.22 -0.61 12.68
CA GLY A 95 19.29 0.13 11.82
C GLY A 95 19.34 1.65 12.01
N VAL A 96 20.37 2.16 12.72
CA VAL A 96 20.53 3.59 13.00
C VAL A 96 21.60 4.19 12.08
N TRP A 97 21.25 5.28 11.42
CA TRP A 97 22.18 6.03 10.59
C TRP A 97 23.28 6.70 11.42
N ARG A 98 24.56 6.42 11.13
CA ARG A 98 25.71 6.98 11.88
C ARG A 98 25.53 6.87 13.40
N CYS A 99 25.15 5.68 13.87
CA CYS A 99 25.02 5.40 15.30
C CYS A 99 26.26 5.85 16.06
N ARG A 100 26.08 6.62 17.15
CA ARG A 100 27.18 7.13 17.97
C ARG A 100 28.05 6.05 18.62
N ILE A 101 27.52 4.82 18.74
CA ILE A 101 28.22 3.64 19.25
C ILE A 101 29.13 3.04 18.18
N CYS A 102 28.59 2.83 16.97
CA CYS A 102 29.32 2.23 15.84
C CYS A 102 30.22 3.23 15.10
N PHE A 103 29.87 4.51 15.16
CA PHE A 103 30.55 5.62 14.50
C PHE A 103 30.73 6.78 15.50
N PRO A 104 31.60 6.60 16.51
CA PRO A 104 31.91 7.67 17.44
C PRO A 104 32.57 8.83 16.69
N HIS A 105 32.01 10.03 16.84
CA HIS A 105 32.64 11.23 16.33
C HIS A 105 33.76 11.63 17.27
N GLU A 106 35.01 11.63 16.81
CA GLU A 106 36.12 12.27 17.53
C GLU A 106 35.78 13.75 17.69
N SER A 107 35.50 14.17 18.91
CA SER A 107 35.43 15.58 19.27
C SER A 107 36.84 16.15 19.18
N LYS A 108 37.11 16.95 18.14
CA LYS A 108 38.22 17.90 18.16
C LYS A 108 37.85 19.11 19.01
#